data_AF-A0A3A0A578-F1
#
_entry.id   AF-A0A3A0A578-F1
#
_cell.length_a   1.000
_cell.length_b   1.000
_cell.length_c   1.000
_cell.angle_alpha   90.00
_cell.angle_beta   90.00
_cell.angle_gamma   90.00
#
_symmetry.space_group_name_H-M   'P 1'
#
loop_
_entity.id
_entity.type
_entity.pdbx_description
1 polymer ?
#
loop_
_entity_poly.entity_id
_entity_poly.type
_entity_poly.pdbx_seq_one_letter_code
_entity_poly.pdbx_strand_id
1 'polypeptide(L)' 'MSALFDTLTEAIKTGKLVAVATVIAGPGLGAKMLVWPNGETLGSLGNPGLD' A
#
# COMPACT_ATOMS: atom_id res chain seq x y z
N MET A 1 3.30 -12.04 -9.75
CA MET A 1 3.12 -11.47 -8.41
C MET A 1 2.77 -10.00 -8.61
N SER A 2 1.79 -9.42 -7.90
CA SER A 2 1.48 -7.99 -8.12
C SER A 2 2.62 -7.13 -7.58
N ALA A 3 3.09 -6.15 -8.36
CA ALA A 3 4.24 -5.30 -8.03
C ALA A 3 4.22 -4.75 -6.58
N LEU A 4 3.03 -4.44 -6.06
CA LEU A 4 2.82 -4.01 -4.67
C LEU A 4 3.38 -4.99 -3.62
N PHE A 5 3.14 -6.29 -3.76
CA PHE A 5 3.62 -7.29 -2.80
C PHE A 5 5.12 -7.53 -2.93
N ASP A 6 5.69 -7.38 -4.13
CA ASP A 6 7.13 -7.48 -4.35
C ASP A 6 7.84 -6.31 -3.64
N THR A 7 7.34 -5.08 -3.82
CA THR A 7 7.86 -3.89 -3.13
C THR A 7 7.73 -3.98 -1.61
N LEU A 8 6.57 -4.45 -1.10
CA LEU A 8 6.38 -4.67 0.34
C LEU A 8 7.39 -5.70 0.88
N THR A 9 7.57 -6.81 0.17
CA THR A 9 8.50 -7.87 0.55
C THR A 9 9.93 -7.34 0.60
N GLU A 10 10.34 -6.55 -0.39
CA GLU A 10 11.66 -5.92 -0.41
C GLU A 10 11.86 -4.95 0.75
N ALA A 11 10.87 -4.10 1.03
CA ALA A 11 10.94 -3.16 2.15
C ALA A 11 11.12 -3.87 3.49
N ILE A 12 10.35 -4.94 3.73
CA ILE A 12 10.49 -5.78 4.94
C ILE A 12 11.87 -6.42 5.00
N LYS A 13 12.35 -7.03 3.91
CA LYS A 13 13.66 -7.71 3.86
C LYS A 13 14.83 -6.76 4.10
N THR A 14 14.71 -5.51 3.67
CA THR A 14 15.76 -4.49 3.77
C THR A 14 15.62 -3.60 5.00
N GLY A 15 14.61 -3.82 5.83
CA GLY A 15 14.33 -3.01 7.02
C GLY A 15 13.93 -1.56 6.69
N LYS A 16 13.41 -1.31 5.48
CA LYS A 16 12.90 0.01 5.09
C LYS A 16 11.52 0.24 5.71
N LEU A 17 11.29 1.45 6.20
CA LEU A 17 9.99 1.87 6.73
C LEU A 17 8.94 1.85 5.63
N VAL A 18 7.82 1.17 5.90
CA VAL A 18 6.63 1.14 5.03
C VAL A 18 5.41 0.83 5.87
N ALA A 19 4.28 1.47 5.56
CA ALA A 19 2.97 1.13 6.09
C ALA A 19 2.09 0.53 4.99
N VAL A 20 1.15 -0.35 5.36
CA VAL A 20 0.17 -0.93 4.44
C VAL A 20 -1.22 -0.52 4.89
N ALA A 21 -1.91 0.27 4.08
CA ALA A 21 -3.34 0.53 4.23
C ALA A 21 -4.13 -0.54 3.47
N THR A 22 -5.17 -1.11 4.11
CA THR A 22 -6.07 -2.07 3.47
C THR A 22 -7.52 -1.67 3.71
N VAL A 23 -8.32 -1.66 2.66
CA VAL A 23 -9.78 -1.46 2.79
C VAL A 23 -10.39 -2.73 3.39
N ILE A 24 -11.00 -2.62 4.57
CA ILE A 24 -11.62 -3.76 5.29
C ILE A 24 -13.15 -3.80 5.19
N ALA A 25 -13.79 -2.74 4.68
CA ALA A 25 -15.22 -2.65 4.46
C ALA A 25 -15.54 -1.56 3.42
N GLY A 26 -16.63 -1.73 2.67
CA GLY A 26 -17.09 -0.78 1.65
C GLY A 26 -16.55 -1.05 0.23
N PRO A 27 -16.75 -0.10 -0.72
CA PRO A 27 -16.21 -0.20 -2.07
C PRO A 27 -14.68 -0.35 -2.07
N GLY A 28 -14.15 -1.19 -2.95
CA GLY A 28 -12.71 -1.46 -2.99
C GLY A 28 -12.22 -2.40 -1.87
N LEU A 29 -13.09 -3.19 -1.25
CA LEU A 29 -12.72 -4.20 -0.23
C LEU A 29 -11.49 -5.01 -0.66
N GLY A 30 -10.48 -5.05 0.22
CA GLY A 30 -9.23 -5.76 0.00
C GLY A 30 -8.18 -4.97 -0.77
N ALA A 31 -8.52 -3.82 -1.37
CA ALA A 31 -7.56 -2.93 -2.00
C ALA A 31 -6.47 -2.51 -1.00
N LYS A 32 -5.25 -2.33 -1.50
CA LYS A 32 -4.07 -2.05 -0.70
C LYS A 32 -3.29 -0.89 -1.26
N MET A 33 -2.71 -0.12 -0.36
CA MET A 33 -1.78 0.96 -0.67
C MET A 33 -0.58 0.89 0.29
N LEU A 34 0.62 0.96 -0.26
CA LEU A 34 1.83 1.19 0.51
C LEU A 34 2.02 2.69 0.72
N VAL A 35 2.51 3.07 1.89
CA VAL A 35 2.79 4.46 2.25
C VAL A 35 4.18 4.56 2.87
N TRP A 36 4.96 5.52 2.41
CA TRP A 36 6.32 5.81 2.92
C TRP A 36 6.39 7.12 3.71
N PRO A 37 7.42 7.32 4.56
CA PRO A 37 7.56 8.53 5.38
C PRO A 37 7.69 9.84 4.59
N ASN A 38 8.12 9.77 3.33
CA ASN A 38 8.23 10.92 2.42
C ASN A 38 6.88 11.29 1.77
N GLY A 39 5.80 10.57 2.07
CA GLY A 39 4.47 10.79 1.49
C GLY A 39 4.25 10.10 0.14
N GLU A 40 5.22 9.35 -0.38
CA GLU A 40 5.01 8.52 -1.57
C GLU A 40 4.03 7.38 -1.23
N THR A 41 3.24 6.99 -2.25
CA THR A 41 2.29 5.89 -2.17
C THR A 41 2.42 4.94 -3.36
N LEU A 42 2.04 3.68 -3.16
CA LEU A 42 1.96 2.68 -4.25
C LEU A 42 0.72 1.80 -4.07
N GLY A 43 -0.13 1.78 -5.09
CA GLY A 43 -1.44 1.15 -5.04
C GLY A 43 -2.54 2.20 -5.02
N SER A 44 -3.76 1.76 -4.75
CA SER A 44 -4.92 2.64 -4.64
C SER A 44 -5.92 1.97 -3.70
N LEU A 45 -6.60 2.76 -2.89
CA LEU A 45 -7.75 2.39 -2.09
C LEU A 45 -9.06 2.46 -2.89
N GLY A 46 -9.01 2.91 -4.15
CA GLY A 46 -10.15 3.05 -5.04
C GLY A 46 -10.99 4.30 -4.77
N ASN A 47 -10.43 5.29 -4.07
CA ASN A 47 -11.09 6.55 -3.74
C ASN A 47 -10.11 7.72 -3.94
N PRO A 48 -10.38 8.65 -4.88
CA PRO A 48 -9.49 9.79 -5.17
C PRO A 48 -9.22 10.73 -3.98
N GLY A 49 -10.09 10.75 -2.97
CA GLY A 49 -9.88 11.55 -1.75
C GLY A 49 -8.98 10.87 -0.71
N LEU A 50 -8.61 9.61 -0.94
CA LEU A 50 -7.80 8.78 -0.04
C LEU A 50 -6.53 8.20 -0.71
N ASP A 51 -6.35 8.44 -2.00
CA ASP A 51 -5.22 7.97 -2.82
C ASP A 51 -4.07 9.00 -2.87
#